data_AF-A0A7Y4R812-F1
#
_entry.id   AF-A0A7Y4R812-F1
#
_cell.length_a   1.000
_cell.length_b   1.000
_cell.length_c   1.000
_cell.angle_alpha   90.00
_cell.angle_beta   90.00
_cell.angle_gamma   90.00
#
_symmetry.space_group_name_H-M   'P 1'
#
loop_
_entity.id
_entity.type
_entity.pdbx_description
1 polymer ?
#
loop_
_entity_poly.entity_id
_entity_poly.type
_entity_poly.pdbx_seq_one_letter_code
_entity_poly.pdbx_strand_id
1 'polypeptide(L)'
;MAREITIEEKKELAKILFTREHLDQKVVAVRVNVSEKTISKWVTDGNWREMRRRLLLTKEAELTNLYEELEHLNTLIKTNPTKHADSKQADIRIKLTSSIRDLETKLGIAEIVESGIRFIKHVQQVGTTEQVLEMSDLWNSFVQASMKK
;
A
#
# COMPACT_ATOMS: atom_id res chain seq x y z
N MET A 1 -4.53 7.38 -30.73
CA MET A 1 -3.08 7.51 -30.48
C MET A 1 -2.87 7.54 -28.97
N ALA A 2 -2.11 6.59 -28.42
CA ALA A 2 -1.86 6.53 -26.98
C ALA A 2 -1.05 7.76 -26.55
N ARG A 3 -1.52 8.48 -25.51
CA ARG A 3 -0.80 9.61 -24.93
C ARG A 3 0.56 9.13 -24.43
N GLU A 4 1.65 9.64 -24.98
CA GLU A 4 2.99 9.37 -24.47
C GLU A 4 3.12 9.97 -23.06
N ILE A 5 3.45 9.13 -22.08
CA ILE A 5 3.69 9.57 -20.70
C ILE A 5 4.93 10.46 -20.70
N THR A 6 4.77 11.68 -20.21
CA THR A 6 5.84 12.66 -20.12
C THR A 6 6.93 12.21 -19.14
N ILE A 7 8.12 12.78 -19.26
CA ILE A 7 9.23 12.42 -18.37
C ILE A 7 8.94 12.80 -16.91
N GLU A 8 8.14 13.85 -16.68
CA GLU A 8 7.73 14.29 -15.36
C GLU A 8 6.73 13.32 -14.72
N GLU A 9 5.75 12.82 -15.49
CA GLU A 9 4.82 11.78 -15.04
C GLU A 9 5.57 10.48 -14.70
N LYS A 10 6.59 10.10 -15.49
CA LYS A 10 7.47 8.95 -15.17
C LYS A 10 8.26 9.17 -13.88
N LYS A 11 8.75 10.38 -13.64
CA LYS A 11 9.53 10.73 -12.44
C LYS A 11 8.66 10.71 -11.18
N GLU A 12 7.45 11.24 -11.23
CA GLU A 12 6.51 11.18 -10.11
C GLU A 12 6.07 9.75 -9.80
N LEU A 13 5.77 8.95 -10.84
CA LEU A 13 5.48 7.52 -10.66
C LEU A 13 6.68 6.79 -10.05
N ALA A 14 7.89 7.04 -10.54
CA ALA A 14 9.12 6.44 -10.00
C ALA A 14 9.34 6.80 -8.53
N LYS A 15 9.05 8.05 -8.15
CA LYS A 15 9.16 8.54 -6.77
C LYS A 15 8.20 7.79 -5.85
N ILE A 16 6.94 7.60 -6.24
CA ILE A 16 5.95 6.84 -5.47
C ILE A 16 6.42 5.39 -5.30
N LEU A 17 6.80 4.73 -6.39
CA LEU A 17 7.24 3.33 -6.40
C LEU A 17 8.50 3.11 -5.53
N PHE A 18 9.44 4.05 -5.54
CA PHE A 18 10.66 3.94 -4.74
C PHE A 18 10.43 4.27 -3.26
N THR A 19 9.64 5.31 -2.95
CA THR A 19 9.49 5.84 -1.59
C THR A 19 8.38 5.18 -0.78
N ARG A 20 7.20 4.97 -1.37
CA ARG A 20 6.01 4.42 -0.70
C ARG A 20 5.92 2.90 -0.85
N GLU A 21 6.11 2.40 -2.07
CA GLU A 21 6.04 0.96 -2.38
C GLU A 21 7.36 0.22 -2.09
N HIS A 22 8.41 0.95 -1.70
CA HIS A 22 9.70 0.41 -1.30
C HIS A 22 10.36 -0.49 -2.36
N LEU A 23 10.10 -0.26 -3.64
CA LEU A 23 10.72 -1.05 -4.71
C LEU A 23 12.20 -0.66 -4.92
N ASP A 24 12.97 -1.59 -5.45
CA ASP A 24 14.37 -1.35 -5.83
C ASP A 24 14.47 -0.51 -7.11
N GLN A 25 15.54 0.28 -7.22
CA GLN A 25 15.75 1.19 -8.35
C GLN A 25 15.68 0.46 -9.71
N LYS A 26 16.21 -0.76 -9.77
CA LYS A 26 16.15 -1.63 -10.95
C LYS A 26 14.72 -2.00 -11.35
N VAL A 27 13.87 -2.33 -10.38
CA VAL A 27 12.46 -2.66 -10.62
C VAL A 27 11.69 -1.41 -11.04
N VAL A 28 11.94 -0.28 -10.37
CA VAL A 28 11.34 1.02 -10.70
C VAL A 28 11.70 1.45 -12.13
N ALA A 29 12.96 1.30 -12.52
CA ALA A 29 13.45 1.63 -13.86
C ALA A 29 12.69 0.87 -14.97
N VAL A 30 12.48 -0.43 -14.77
CA VAL A 30 11.68 -1.27 -15.67
C VAL A 30 10.22 -0.79 -15.70
N ARG A 31 9.61 -0.52 -14.54
CA ARG A 31 8.19 -0.13 -14.47
C ARG A 31 7.88 1.23 -15.09
N VAL A 32 8.78 2.20 -15.00
CA VAL A 32 8.59 3.54 -15.58
C VAL A 32 9.25 3.70 -16.95
N ASN A 33 9.83 2.63 -17.48
CA ASN A 33 10.50 2.57 -18.78
C ASN A 33 11.55 3.68 -18.95
N VAL A 34 12.56 3.70 -18.06
CA VAL A 34 13.75 4.55 -18.12
C VAL A 34 14.98 3.75 -17.69
N SER A 35 16.18 4.28 -17.97
CA SER A 35 17.43 3.62 -17.53
C SER A 35 17.58 3.64 -15.99
N GLU A 36 18.25 2.64 -15.43
CA GLU A 36 18.58 2.61 -14.00
C GLU A 36 19.41 3.84 -13.58
N LYS A 37 20.31 4.31 -14.46
CA LYS A 37 21.08 5.56 -14.25
C LYS A 37 20.18 6.78 -14.10
N THR A 38 19.09 6.86 -14.86
CA THR A 38 18.09 7.93 -14.74
C THR A 38 17.41 7.89 -13.37
N ILE A 39 17.03 6.69 -12.89
CA ILE A 39 16.46 6.51 -11.55
C ILE A 39 17.48 6.90 -10.46
N SER A 40 18.73 6.43 -10.56
CA SER A 40 19.77 6.76 -9.59
C SER A 40 20.03 8.26 -9.50
N LYS A 41 19.97 8.98 -10.63
CA LYS A 41 20.04 10.44 -10.66
C LYS A 41 18.85 11.07 -9.92
N TRP A 42 17.62 10.69 -10.23
CA TRP A 42 16.43 11.25 -9.57
C TRP A 42 16.39 10.96 -8.06
N VAL A 43 16.82 9.76 -7.65
CA VAL A 43 16.91 9.37 -6.24
C VAL A 43 17.91 10.26 -5.49
N THR A 44 19.02 10.61 -6.15
CA THR A 44 20.09 11.45 -5.57
C THR A 44 19.66 12.91 -5.55
N ASP A 45 19.27 13.47 -6.69
CA ASP A 45 18.86 14.88 -6.84
C ASP A 45 17.64 15.23 -5.97
N GLY A 46 16.73 14.27 -5.78
CA GLY A 46 15.49 14.45 -5.03
C GLY A 46 15.54 14.00 -3.56
N ASN A 47 16.67 13.52 -3.05
CA ASN A 47 16.80 12.96 -1.69
C ASN A 47 15.77 11.85 -1.36
N TRP A 48 15.41 11.02 -2.35
CA TRP A 48 14.33 10.04 -2.17
C TRP A 48 14.70 8.93 -1.17
N ARG A 49 15.99 8.64 -0.95
CA ARG A 49 16.43 7.68 0.07
C ARG A 49 16.08 8.14 1.48
N GLU A 50 16.26 9.42 1.76
CA GLU A 50 15.91 10.00 3.06
C GLU A 50 14.39 10.05 3.22
N MET A 51 13.67 10.46 2.18
CA MET A 51 12.21 10.45 2.17
C MET A 51 11.64 9.06 2.45
N ARG A 52 12.16 8.03 1.78
CA ARG A 52 11.80 6.61 2.01
C ARG A 52 12.08 6.20 3.45
N ARG A 53 13.24 6.57 4.00
CA ARG A 53 13.63 6.24 5.38
C ARG A 53 12.70 6.91 6.40
N ARG A 54 12.40 8.20 6.23
CA ARG A 54 11.49 8.94 7.12
C ARG A 54 10.09 8.30 7.13
N LEU A 55 9.55 7.93 5.96
CA LEU A 55 8.25 7.25 5.88
C LEU A 55 8.22 5.88 6.56
N LEU A 56 9.32 5.12 6.50
CA LEU A 56 9.46 3.86 7.25
C LEU A 56 9.47 4.11 8.76
N LEU A 57 10.30 5.04 9.22
CA LEU A 57 10.40 5.40 10.63
C LEU A 57 9.06 5.88 11.20
N THR A 58 8.31 6.70 10.46
CA THR A 58 6.98 7.16 10.90
C THR A 58 5.99 6.00 11.01
N LYS A 59 5.99 5.06 10.07
CA LYS A 59 5.15 3.86 10.16
C LYS A 59 5.50 3.01 11.38
N GLU A 60 6.79 2.76 11.58
CA GLU A 60 7.29 1.96 12.70
C GLU A 60 6.93 2.63 14.04
N ALA A 61 7.10 3.94 14.17
CA ALA A 61 6.72 4.69 15.36
C ALA A 61 5.21 4.61 15.64
N GLU A 62 4.38 4.75 14.60
CA GLU A 62 2.92 4.64 14.76
C GLU A 62 2.49 3.23 15.16
N LEU A 63 3.11 2.19 14.57
CA LEU A 63 2.86 0.81 14.98
C LEU A 63 3.22 0.58 16.45
N THR A 64 4.37 1.10 16.91
CA THR A 64 4.76 1.02 18.32
C THR A 64 3.71 1.64 19.23
N ASN A 65 3.24 2.85 18.91
CA ASN A 65 2.20 3.53 19.71
C ASN A 65 0.90 2.71 19.81
N LEU A 66 0.44 2.12 18.70
CA LEU A 66 -0.78 1.31 18.68
C LEU A 66 -0.62 0.00 19.47
N TYR A 67 0.57 -0.63 19.41
CA TYR A 67 0.86 -1.82 20.19
C TYR A 67 0.88 -1.52 21.71
N GLU A 68 1.47 -0.39 22.12
CA GLU A 68 1.47 0.07 23.50
C GLU A 68 0.04 0.34 24.02
N GLU A 69 -0.80 1.00 23.21
CA GLU A 69 -2.20 1.24 23.56
C GLU A 69 -3.00 -0.06 23.70
N LEU A 70 -2.78 -1.02 22.80
CA LEU A 70 -3.41 -2.34 22.86
C LEU A 70 -2.96 -3.12 24.11
N GLU A 71 -1.69 -3.06 24.47
CA GLU A 71 -1.17 -3.67 25.70
C GLU A 71 -1.82 -3.07 26.95
N HIS A 72 -1.93 -1.74 27.00
CA HIS A 72 -2.58 -1.04 28.10
C HIS A 72 -4.06 -1.46 28.23
N LEU A 73 -4.80 -1.48 27.11
CA LEU A 73 -6.18 -1.94 27.07
C LEU A 73 -6.32 -3.39 27.55
N ASN A 74 -5.42 -4.28 27.12
CA ASN A 74 -5.40 -5.68 27.55
C ASN A 74 -5.16 -5.81 29.06
N THR A 75 -4.31 -4.97 29.62
CA THR A 75 -4.04 -4.93 31.06
C THR A 75 -5.29 -4.48 31.83
N LEU A 76 -5.96 -3.40 31.38
CA LEU A 76 -7.20 -2.93 31.98
C LEU A 76 -8.29 -4.02 32.02
N ILE A 77 -8.47 -4.74 30.91
CA ILE A 77 -9.42 -5.87 30.81
C ILE A 77 -9.08 -6.98 31.81
N LYS A 78 -7.80 -7.34 31.94
CA LYS A 78 -7.34 -8.38 32.89
C LYS A 78 -7.57 -8.00 34.35
N THR A 79 -7.44 -6.71 34.66
CA THR A 79 -7.63 -6.18 36.02
C THR A 79 -9.09 -5.94 36.41
N ASN A 80 -10.00 -5.94 35.44
CA ASN A 80 -11.44 -5.80 35.69
C ASN A 80 -11.96 -7.01 36.49
N PRO A 81 -12.82 -6.83 37.52
CA PRO A 81 -13.43 -7.93 38.28
C PRO A 81 -14.02 -9.04 37.41
N THR A 82 -14.59 -8.69 36.26
CA THR A 82 -15.24 -9.65 35.35
C THR A 82 -14.25 -10.36 34.42
N LYS A 83 -13.00 -9.87 34.33
CA LYS A 83 -11.90 -10.38 33.50
C LYS A 83 -12.24 -10.56 32.01
N HIS A 84 -13.25 -9.84 31.53
CA HIS A 84 -13.62 -9.77 30.12
C HIS A 84 -13.85 -8.31 29.72
N ALA A 85 -13.70 -8.04 28.41
CA ALA A 85 -13.90 -6.72 27.87
C ALA A 85 -15.38 -6.32 27.96
N ASP A 86 -15.65 -5.11 28.43
CA ASP A 86 -16.95 -4.49 28.22
C ASP A 86 -17.13 -4.11 26.73
N SER A 87 -18.36 -3.70 26.36
CA SER A 87 -18.67 -3.37 24.96
C SER A 87 -17.79 -2.25 24.38
N LYS A 88 -17.36 -1.27 25.18
CA LYS A 88 -16.48 -0.18 24.72
C LYS A 88 -15.05 -0.70 24.54
N GLN A 89 -14.54 -1.45 25.50
CA GLN A 89 -13.21 -2.06 25.44
C GLN A 89 -13.09 -3.02 24.26
N ALA A 90 -14.13 -3.80 23.97
CA ALA A 90 -14.17 -4.69 22.80
C ALA A 90 -14.11 -3.91 21.49
N ASP A 91 -14.89 -2.83 21.35
CA ASP A 91 -14.88 -1.97 20.16
C ASP A 91 -13.51 -1.28 19.95
N ILE A 92 -12.91 -0.71 21.01
CA ILE A 92 -11.57 -0.12 20.96
C ILE A 92 -10.55 -1.18 20.53
N ARG A 93 -10.61 -2.38 21.10
CA ARG A 93 -9.69 -3.47 20.75
C ARG A 93 -9.78 -3.87 19.28
N ILE A 94 -11.00 -3.99 18.74
CA ILE A 94 -11.24 -4.27 17.33
C ILE A 94 -10.58 -3.19 16.46
N LYS A 95 -10.80 -1.91 16.79
CA LYS A 95 -10.23 -0.77 16.05
C LYS A 95 -8.70 -0.78 16.08
N LEU A 96 -8.08 -0.93 17.25
CA LEU A 96 -6.63 -1.01 17.39
C LEU A 96 -6.04 -2.16 16.57
N THR A 97 -6.61 -3.37 16.69
CA THR A 97 -6.12 -4.53 15.94
C THR A 97 -6.31 -4.38 14.44
N SER A 98 -7.37 -3.71 13.98
CA SER A 98 -7.56 -3.37 12.57
C SER A 98 -6.51 -2.39 12.10
N SER A 99 -6.29 -1.28 12.82
CA SER A 99 -5.30 -0.27 12.45
C SER A 99 -3.88 -0.81 12.42
N ILE A 100 -3.51 -1.68 13.37
CA ILE A 100 -2.23 -2.40 13.36
C ILE A 100 -2.11 -3.25 12.10
N ARG A 101 -3.13 -4.08 11.82
CA ARG A 101 -3.15 -4.92 10.61
C ARG A 101 -3.02 -4.05 9.37
N ASP A 102 -3.80 -3.00 9.24
CA ASP A 102 -3.83 -2.12 8.06
C ASP A 102 -2.48 -1.43 7.82
N LEU A 103 -1.82 -0.98 8.89
CA LEU A 103 -0.46 -0.45 8.79
C LEU A 103 0.52 -1.55 8.38
N GLU A 104 0.47 -2.74 8.99
CA GLU A 104 1.36 -3.86 8.67
C GLU A 104 1.19 -4.35 7.23
N THR A 105 -0.05 -4.63 6.80
CA THR A 105 -0.42 -4.99 5.42
C THR A 105 -0.54 -3.72 4.57
N LYS A 106 0.62 -3.15 4.22
CA LYS A 106 0.71 -2.05 3.25
C LYS A 106 0.08 -2.45 1.91
N LEU A 107 -1.17 -2.03 1.75
CA LEU A 107 -1.96 -1.68 0.55
C LEU A 107 -3.42 -1.96 0.92
N GLY A 108 -4.18 -0.90 1.16
CA GLY A 108 -5.60 -1.05 1.47
C GLY A 108 -6.33 -1.69 0.28
N ILE A 109 -7.34 -2.52 0.57
CA ILE A 109 -8.19 -3.14 -0.47
C ILE A 109 -8.71 -2.08 -1.45
N ALA A 110 -9.01 -0.87 -0.96
CA ALA A 110 -9.43 0.27 -1.78
C ALA A 110 -8.38 0.68 -2.83
N GLU A 111 -7.10 0.72 -2.46
CA GLU A 111 -6.00 1.10 -3.36
C GLU A 111 -5.76 0.00 -4.42
N ILE A 112 -5.86 -1.26 -4.00
CA ILE A 112 -5.79 -2.42 -4.90
C ILE A 112 -6.94 -2.37 -5.92
N VAL A 113 -8.16 -2.08 -5.44
CA VAL A 113 -9.34 -2.01 -6.29
C VAL A 113 -9.24 -0.85 -7.28
N GLU A 114 -8.85 0.34 -6.81
CA GLU A 114 -8.70 1.52 -7.65
C GLU A 114 -7.63 1.32 -8.74
N SER A 115 -6.49 0.74 -8.37
CA SER A 115 -5.42 0.40 -9.31
C SER A 115 -5.90 -0.61 -10.37
N GLY A 116 -6.64 -1.63 -9.96
CA GLY A 116 -7.19 -2.62 -10.87
C GLY A 116 -8.21 -2.07 -11.86
N ILE A 117 -9.12 -1.21 -11.40
CA ILE A 117 -10.09 -0.53 -12.28
C ILE A 117 -9.37 0.33 -13.32
N ARG A 118 -8.33 1.08 -12.90
CA ARG A 118 -7.51 1.88 -13.82
C ARG A 118 -6.80 1.00 -14.85
N PHE A 119 -6.29 -0.16 -14.43
CA PHE A 119 -5.68 -1.14 -15.33
C PHE A 119 -6.67 -1.74 -16.32
N ILE A 120 -7.85 -2.20 -15.87
CA ILE A 120 -8.89 -2.75 -16.75
C ILE A 120 -9.36 -1.70 -17.77
N LYS A 121 -9.56 -0.44 -17.34
CA LYS A 121 -9.88 0.67 -18.26
C LYS A 121 -8.81 0.90 -19.32
N HIS A 122 -7.53 0.70 -18.97
CA HIS A 122 -6.46 0.78 -19.95
C HIS A 122 -6.52 -0.39 -20.94
N VAL A 123 -6.71 -1.63 -20.46
CA VAL A 123 -6.88 -2.81 -21.32
C VAL A 123 -8.07 -2.63 -22.27
N GLN A 124 -9.17 -2.02 -21.82
CA GLN A 124 -10.32 -1.67 -22.67
C GLN A 124 -9.96 -0.72 -23.83
N GLN A 125 -8.91 0.09 -23.69
CA GLN A 125 -8.48 1.04 -24.72
C GLN A 125 -7.50 0.45 -25.73
N VAL A 126 -6.77 -0.60 -25.35
CA VAL A 126 -5.63 -1.13 -26.14
C VAL A 126 -5.75 -2.61 -26.51
N GLY A 127 -6.59 -3.37 -25.82
CA GLY A 127 -6.74 -4.82 -25.96
C GLY A 127 -8.04 -5.23 -26.65
N THR A 128 -8.18 -6.54 -26.86
CA THR A 128 -9.42 -7.14 -27.39
C THR A 128 -10.46 -7.35 -26.30
N THR A 129 -11.72 -7.54 -26.70
CA THR A 129 -12.81 -7.83 -25.77
C THR A 129 -12.54 -9.07 -24.92
N GLU A 130 -11.94 -10.13 -25.47
CA GLU A 130 -11.58 -11.34 -24.73
C GLU A 130 -10.52 -11.07 -23.66
N GLN A 131 -9.50 -10.27 -23.98
CA GLN A 131 -8.46 -9.91 -23.01
C GLN A 131 -9.02 -9.07 -21.85
N VAL A 132 -9.97 -8.18 -22.14
CA VAL A 132 -10.65 -7.38 -21.11
C VAL A 132 -11.42 -8.29 -20.15
N LEU A 133 -12.17 -9.27 -20.68
CA LEU A 133 -12.95 -10.21 -19.88
C LEU A 133 -12.05 -11.08 -19.00
N GLU A 134 -11.03 -11.69 -19.60
CA GLU A 134 -10.08 -12.56 -18.88
C GLU A 134 -9.34 -11.80 -17.77
N MET A 135 -8.81 -10.61 -18.07
CA MET A 135 -8.11 -9.78 -17.08
C MET A 135 -9.05 -9.31 -15.95
N SER A 136 -10.33 -9.03 -16.26
CA SER A 136 -11.32 -8.63 -15.26
C SER A 136 -11.65 -9.78 -14.30
N ASP A 137 -11.79 -11.00 -14.82
CA ASP A 137 -12.05 -12.19 -14.00
C ASP A 137 -10.86 -12.54 -13.10
N LEU A 138 -9.65 -12.52 -13.65
CA LEU A 138 -8.42 -12.74 -12.88
C LEU A 138 -8.23 -11.67 -11.79
N TRP A 139 -8.53 -10.41 -12.10
CA TRP A 139 -8.47 -9.33 -11.12
C TRP A 139 -9.53 -9.49 -10.02
N ASN A 140 -10.78 -9.83 -10.37
CA ASN A 140 -11.84 -10.06 -9.38
C ASN A 140 -11.47 -11.21 -8.43
N SER A 141 -10.91 -12.31 -8.96
CA SER A 141 -10.38 -13.42 -8.17
C SER A 141 -9.26 -12.98 -7.22
N PHE A 142 -8.33 -12.17 -7.69
CA PHE A 142 -7.25 -11.60 -6.89
C PHE A 142 -7.76 -10.68 -5.76
N VAL A 143 -8.75 -9.82 -6.04
CA VAL A 143 -9.36 -8.94 -5.03
C VAL A 143 -10.06 -9.79 -3.96
N GLN A 144 -10.85 -10.80 -4.36
CA GLN A 144 -11.52 -11.69 -3.40
C GLN A 144 -10.54 -12.45 -2.51
N ALA A 145 -9.40 -12.89 -3.05
CA ALA A 145 -8.34 -13.53 -2.28
C ALA A 145 -7.67 -12.57 -1.29
N SER A 146 -7.57 -11.29 -1.66
CA SER A 146 -6.96 -10.24 -0.84
C SER A 146 -7.89 -9.75 0.29
N MET A 147 -9.22 -9.88 0.14
CA MET A 147 -10.21 -9.53 1.17
C MET A 147 -10.42 -10.60 2.25
N LYS A 148 -9.96 -11.84 2.00
CA LYS A 148 -10.14 -12.98 2.92
C LYS A 148 -8.95 -13.21 3.87
N LYS A 149 -8.00 -12.28 3.93
CA LYS A 149 -6.90 -12.25 4.91
C LYS A 149 -7.18 -11.22 6.01
#